data_AF-A0A519STZ6-F1
#
_entry.id   AF-A0A519STZ6-F1
#
_cell.length_a   1.000
_cell.length_b   1.000
_cell.length_c   1.000
_cell.angle_alpha   90.00
_cell.angle_beta   90.00
_cell.angle_gamma   90.00
#
_symmetry.space_group_name_H-M   'P 1'
#
loop_
_entity.id
_entity.type
_entity.pdbx_description
1 polymer ?
#
loop_
_entity_poly.entity_id
_entity_poly.type
_entity_poly.pdbx_seq_one_letter_code
_entity_poly.pdbx_strand_id
1 'polypeptide(L)'
;MVSIDEIIPTERAIHSSPKANALFSFLFGETFIPPVDELNEGEKVYFSLLDALVNNQSSKFLAQYNELNKRQIVEDQPLVYDNYLLFVLLIGIMKFNTSKHWLKSVLSLRKTQNEPEKSITISFINLIENNLLSTDGIPSILLAACLKSDKKDLDTFLIRNSFEANRRIVPYIEKDLFLACIVTFTYNYIVSVSITEDAVKLRKFEKTFLKRVLLLQNIIYGLILVIIAIVWFYLISRYPKVKEFANDLGALLQLIGIGILAVGLNMIKNKFGSMIKVFFGYWK
;
A
#
# COMPACT_ATOMS: atom_id res chain seq x y z
N MET A 1 -2.60 17.88 14.87
CA MET A 1 -2.49 16.61 14.13
C MET A 1 -1.20 16.00 14.63
N VAL A 2 -1.26 15.10 15.62
CA VAL A 2 -0.05 14.48 16.19
C VAL A 2 0.51 13.54 15.13
N SER A 3 1.80 13.66 14.82
CA SER A 3 2.42 12.72 13.88
C SER A 3 2.35 11.33 14.48
N ILE A 4 1.96 10.32 13.71
CA ILE A 4 2.01 8.92 14.16
C ILE A 4 3.44 8.54 14.56
N ASP A 5 4.45 9.24 14.01
CA ASP A 5 5.85 9.09 14.37
C ASP A 5 6.16 9.44 15.84
N GLU A 6 5.35 10.27 16.51
CA GLU A 6 5.51 10.60 17.93
C GLU A 6 4.86 9.57 18.87
N ILE A 7 4.10 8.60 18.34
CA ILE A 7 3.17 7.75 19.10
C ILE A 7 3.60 6.28 19.14
N ILE A 8 4.46 5.86 18.22
CA ILE A 8 5.06 4.52 18.27
C ILE A 8 6.03 4.52 19.46
N PRO A 9 5.95 3.58 20.43
CA PRO A 9 6.94 3.51 21.50
C PRO A 9 8.31 3.51 20.84
N THR A 10 9.23 4.29 21.42
CA THR A 10 10.56 4.43 20.84
C THR A 10 11.09 3.04 20.53
N GLU A 11 11.56 2.84 19.30
CA GLU A 11 12.13 1.58 18.79
C GLU A 11 13.07 0.90 19.82
N ARG A 12 13.75 1.73 20.62
CA ARG A 12 14.50 1.34 21.83
C ARG A 12 13.74 0.42 22.80
N ALA A 13 12.48 0.69 23.12
CA ALA A 13 11.65 -0.12 24.01
C ALA A 13 11.33 -1.49 23.40
N ILE A 14 11.05 -1.55 22.09
CA ILE A 14 10.86 -2.82 21.37
C ILE A 14 12.13 -3.66 21.45
N HIS A 15 13.29 -3.08 21.16
CA HIS A 15 14.56 -3.79 21.20
C HIS A 15 15.00 -4.20 22.61
N SER A 16 14.46 -3.57 23.66
CA SER A 16 14.76 -3.94 25.05
C SER A 16 14.06 -5.23 25.51
N SER A 17 12.96 -5.64 24.85
CA SER A 17 12.25 -6.88 25.15
C SER A 17 12.63 -7.96 24.13
N PRO A 18 13.21 -9.12 24.55
CA PRO A 18 13.59 -10.17 23.62
C PRO A 18 12.46 -10.69 22.74
N LYS A 19 11.25 -10.85 23.30
CA LYS A 19 10.08 -11.30 22.53
C LYS A 19 9.65 -10.26 21.51
N ALA A 20 9.56 -8.99 21.92
CA ALA A 20 9.15 -7.91 21.03
C ALA A 20 10.18 -7.70 19.92
N ASN A 21 11.47 -7.69 20.24
CA ASN A 21 12.55 -7.62 19.28
C ASN A 21 12.48 -8.75 18.24
N ALA A 22 12.29 -10.00 18.70
CA ALA A 22 12.18 -11.14 17.80
C ALA A 22 10.96 -11.07 16.88
N LEU A 23 9.81 -10.63 17.41
CA LEU A 23 8.60 -10.42 16.61
C LEU A 23 8.85 -9.33 15.58
N PHE A 24 9.42 -8.21 16.00
CA PHE A 24 9.72 -7.07 15.14
C PHE A 24 10.66 -7.48 14.00
N SER A 25 11.80 -8.11 14.31
CA SER A 25 12.72 -8.61 13.30
C SER A 25 12.04 -9.59 12.33
N PHE A 26 11.23 -10.53 12.84
CA PHE A 26 10.44 -11.42 11.99
C PHE A 26 9.47 -10.67 11.06
N LEU A 27 8.76 -9.66 11.58
CA LEU A 27 7.84 -8.84 10.80
C LEU A 27 8.57 -8.03 9.71
N PHE A 28 9.77 -7.53 9.97
CA PHE A 28 10.55 -6.77 8.99
C PHE A 28 11.46 -7.63 8.09
N GLY A 29 11.57 -8.94 8.37
CA GLY A 29 12.45 -9.84 7.63
C GLY A 29 13.92 -9.68 8.00
N GLU A 30 14.20 -9.17 9.20
CA GLU A 30 15.52 -9.00 9.76
C GLU A 30 15.95 -10.25 10.53
N THR A 31 17.26 -10.39 10.74
CA THR A 31 17.82 -11.46 11.55
C THR A 31 17.71 -11.14 13.04
N PHE A 32 17.34 -12.13 13.84
CA PHE A 32 17.32 -12.04 15.30
C PHE A 32 18.09 -13.19 15.91
N ILE A 33 18.79 -12.92 17.03
CA ILE A 33 19.52 -13.92 17.80
C ILE A 33 18.76 -14.11 19.13
N PRO A 34 18.24 -15.32 19.41
CA PRO A 34 17.58 -15.62 20.67
C PRO A 34 18.50 -15.38 21.88
N PRO A 35 17.95 -14.99 23.05
CA PRO A 35 18.72 -14.92 24.27
C PRO A 35 19.36 -16.28 24.60
N VAL A 36 20.57 -16.25 25.14
CA VAL A 36 21.33 -17.46 25.52
C VAL A 36 20.97 -17.94 26.93
N ASP A 37 20.34 -17.07 27.75
CA ASP A 37 20.01 -17.34 29.15
C ASP A 37 18.85 -18.34 29.33
N GLU A 38 18.55 -18.71 30.59
CA GLU A 38 17.46 -19.63 30.97
C GLU A 38 16.08 -19.10 30.54
N LEU A 39 15.71 -19.37 29.30
CA LEU A 39 14.39 -19.14 28.76
C LEU A 39 13.35 -20.00 29.49
N ASN A 40 12.20 -19.43 29.81
CA ASN A 40 11.08 -20.25 30.28
C ASN A 40 10.51 -21.10 29.13
N GLU A 41 9.72 -22.12 29.47
CA GLU A 41 9.16 -23.05 28.47
C GLU A 41 8.32 -22.34 27.39
N GLY A 42 7.57 -21.29 27.74
CA GLY A 42 6.80 -20.51 26.78
C GLY A 42 7.67 -19.74 25.78
N GLU A 43 8.79 -19.19 26.26
CA GLU A 43 9.80 -18.52 25.44
C GLU A 43 10.51 -19.48 24.51
N LYS A 44 10.95 -20.65 25.00
CA LYS A 44 11.58 -21.67 24.14
C LYS A 44 10.67 -22.07 22.99
N VAL A 45 9.39 -22.31 23.29
CA VAL A 45 8.39 -22.63 22.26
C VAL A 45 8.22 -21.47 21.29
N TYR A 46 8.06 -20.25 21.79
CA TYR A 46 7.93 -19.05 20.96
C TYR A 46 9.10 -18.86 19.97
N PHE A 47 10.35 -18.89 20.46
CA PHE A 47 11.52 -18.73 19.61
C PHE A 47 11.70 -19.90 18.63
N SER A 48 11.39 -21.13 19.05
CA SER A 48 11.44 -22.29 18.15
C SER A 48 10.40 -22.20 17.03
N LEU A 49 9.21 -21.68 17.30
CA LEU A 49 8.18 -21.49 16.28
C LEU A 49 8.57 -20.35 15.32
N LEU A 50 9.14 -19.26 15.83
CA LEU A 50 9.68 -18.18 15.00
C LEU A 50 10.80 -18.67 14.07
N ASP A 51 11.76 -19.44 14.58
CA ASP A 51 12.82 -20.04 13.76
C ASP A 51 12.24 -20.89 12.62
N ALA A 52 11.21 -21.69 12.93
CA ALA A 52 10.54 -22.49 11.92
C ALA A 52 9.81 -21.63 10.87
N LEU A 53 9.21 -20.50 11.25
CA LEU A 53 8.56 -19.57 10.31
C LEU A 53 9.58 -18.84 9.42
N VAL A 54 10.64 -18.30 10.01
CA VAL A 54 11.72 -17.57 9.30
C VAL A 54 12.35 -18.48 8.24
N ASN A 55 12.68 -19.71 8.62
CA ASN A 55 13.35 -20.67 7.73
C ASN A 55 12.38 -21.49 6.87
N ASN A 56 11.07 -21.20 6.92
CA ASN A 56 10.03 -21.93 6.20
C ASN A 56 10.03 -23.45 6.46
N GLN A 57 10.35 -23.87 7.69
CA GLN A 57 10.51 -25.26 8.11
C GLN A 57 9.21 -25.83 8.69
N SER A 58 8.29 -26.21 7.80
CA SER A 58 6.97 -26.75 8.17
C SER A 58 7.05 -27.94 9.15
N SER A 59 8.00 -28.86 8.97
CA SER A 59 8.16 -30.03 9.85
C SER A 59 8.51 -29.66 11.28
N LYS A 60 9.42 -28.69 11.47
CA LYS A 60 9.77 -28.19 12.82
C LYS A 60 8.59 -27.48 13.47
N PHE A 61 7.86 -26.66 12.71
CA PHE A 61 6.65 -25.99 13.21
C PHE A 61 5.62 -27.03 13.67
N LEU A 62 5.32 -28.03 12.83
CA LEU A 62 4.34 -29.08 13.14
C LEU A 62 4.75 -29.91 14.35
N ALA A 63 6.04 -30.23 14.52
CA ALA A 63 6.53 -30.93 15.70
C ALA A 63 6.20 -30.17 16.98
N GLN A 64 6.53 -28.87 17.03
CA GLN A 64 6.21 -28.03 18.20
C GLN A 64 4.71 -27.85 18.41
N TYR A 65 3.95 -27.65 17.33
CA TYR A 65 2.49 -27.55 17.39
C TYR A 65 1.85 -28.82 17.95
N ASN A 66 2.33 -30.00 17.53
CA ASN A 66 1.81 -31.27 18.01
C ASN A 66 2.14 -31.52 19.49
N GLU A 67 3.30 -31.10 19.97
CA GLU A 67 3.63 -31.14 21.40
C GLU A 67 2.71 -30.24 22.22
N LEU A 68 2.39 -29.05 21.72
CA LEU A 68 1.38 -28.18 22.34
C LEU A 68 -0.01 -28.82 22.32
N ASN A 69 -0.40 -29.46 21.22
CA ASN A 69 -1.71 -30.10 21.05
C ASN A 69 -1.96 -31.25 22.03
N LYS A 70 -0.90 -31.90 22.54
CA LYS A 70 -1.00 -32.94 23.57
C LYS A 70 -1.26 -32.40 24.97
N ARG A 71 -1.05 -31.09 25.20
CA ARG A 71 -1.17 -30.49 26.53
C ARG A 71 -2.64 -30.21 26.87
N GLN A 72 -3.03 -30.54 28.09
CA GLN A 72 -4.30 -30.07 28.65
C GLN A 72 -4.11 -28.63 29.16
N ILE A 73 -4.87 -27.71 28.59
CA ILE A 73 -4.76 -26.28 28.88
C ILE A 73 -5.94 -25.86 29.74
N VAL A 74 -5.63 -25.06 30.74
CA VAL A 74 -6.59 -24.48 31.68
C VAL A 74 -6.46 -22.95 31.65
N GLU A 75 -7.50 -22.26 32.09
CA GLU A 75 -7.70 -20.81 31.91
C GLU A 75 -6.62 -19.94 32.55
N ASP A 76 -5.95 -20.40 33.59
CA ASP A 76 -4.94 -19.67 34.37
C ASP A 76 -3.50 -19.84 33.87
N GLN A 77 -3.28 -20.67 32.84
CA GLN A 77 -1.95 -20.89 32.30
C GLN A 77 -1.42 -19.64 31.56
N PRO A 78 -0.17 -19.20 31.81
CA PRO A 78 0.40 -18.00 31.17
C PRO A 78 0.37 -18.01 29.63
N LEU A 79 0.48 -19.20 29.02
CA LEU A 79 0.45 -19.37 27.57
C LEU A 79 -0.88 -18.91 26.94
N VAL A 80 -1.99 -18.94 27.70
CA VAL A 80 -3.33 -18.55 27.24
C VAL A 80 -3.39 -17.06 26.94
N TYR A 81 -2.58 -16.24 27.61
CA TYR A 81 -2.57 -14.79 27.48
C TYR A 81 -1.32 -14.27 26.74
N ASP A 82 -0.43 -15.14 26.27
CA ASP A 82 0.79 -14.75 25.55
C ASP A 82 0.47 -14.37 24.09
N ASN A 83 0.23 -13.07 23.87
CA ASN A 83 -0.08 -12.54 22.55
C ASN A 83 1.00 -12.83 21.50
N TYR A 84 2.28 -12.86 21.89
CA TYR A 84 3.39 -13.14 20.96
C TYR A 84 3.34 -14.58 20.47
N LEU A 85 3.23 -15.53 21.42
CA LEU A 85 3.16 -16.95 21.12
C LEU A 85 1.93 -17.28 20.27
N LEU A 86 0.76 -16.80 20.66
CA LEU A 86 -0.49 -17.06 19.96
C LEU A 86 -0.48 -16.49 18.54
N PHE A 87 0.09 -15.30 18.36
CA PHE A 87 0.20 -14.69 17.03
C PHE A 87 1.12 -15.47 16.09
N VAL A 88 2.29 -15.91 16.57
CA VAL A 88 3.23 -16.75 15.79
C VAL A 88 2.59 -18.09 15.43
N LEU A 89 1.83 -18.69 16.35
CA LEU A 89 1.05 -19.89 16.08
C LEU A 89 -0.01 -19.67 15.00
N LEU A 90 -0.74 -18.55 15.03
CA LEU A 90 -1.71 -18.20 13.99
C LEU A 90 -1.07 -18.14 12.61
N ILE A 91 0.07 -17.45 12.49
CA ILE A 91 0.78 -17.33 11.23
C ILE A 91 1.20 -18.70 10.71
N GLY A 92 1.78 -19.55 11.55
CA GLY A 92 2.18 -20.88 11.10
C GLY A 92 1.03 -21.80 10.76
N ILE A 93 -0.09 -21.73 11.49
CA ILE A 93 -1.32 -22.44 11.16
C ILE A 93 -1.82 -22.02 9.77
N MET A 94 -1.83 -20.72 9.49
CA MET A 94 -2.26 -20.19 8.20
C MET A 94 -1.29 -20.55 7.08
N LYS A 95 0.02 -20.36 7.29
CA LYS A 95 1.08 -20.58 6.31
C LYS A 95 1.25 -22.06 5.94
N PHE A 96 1.20 -22.96 6.93
CA PHE A 96 1.40 -24.40 6.74
C PHE A 96 0.09 -25.19 6.71
N ASN A 97 -1.07 -24.52 6.65
CA ASN A 97 -2.39 -25.15 6.61
C ASN A 97 -2.61 -26.22 7.69
N THR A 98 -2.25 -25.88 8.93
CA THR A 98 -2.37 -26.78 10.09
C THR A 98 -3.79 -26.72 10.69
N SER A 99 -4.17 -27.73 11.47
CA SER A 99 -5.43 -27.71 12.22
C SER A 99 -5.54 -26.45 13.10
N LYS A 100 -6.75 -25.92 13.20
CA LYS A 100 -7.05 -24.74 14.03
C LYS A 100 -7.62 -25.11 15.40
N HIS A 101 -7.91 -26.41 15.62
CA HIS A 101 -8.72 -26.89 16.74
C HIS A 101 -8.12 -26.50 18.10
N TRP A 102 -6.86 -26.84 18.33
CA TRP A 102 -6.20 -26.55 19.61
C TRP A 102 -6.21 -25.05 19.92
N LEU A 103 -5.89 -24.22 18.92
CA LEU A 103 -5.83 -22.79 19.14
C LEU A 103 -7.21 -22.19 19.39
N LYS A 104 -8.27 -22.71 18.74
CA LYS A 104 -9.66 -22.37 19.09
C LYS A 104 -9.96 -22.63 20.55
N SER A 105 -9.57 -23.81 21.05
CA SER A 105 -9.74 -24.16 22.46
C SER A 105 -8.99 -23.18 23.38
N VAL A 106 -7.74 -22.84 23.07
CA VAL A 106 -6.96 -21.86 23.85
C VAL A 106 -7.62 -20.48 23.87
N LEU A 107 -8.04 -19.96 22.71
CA LEU A 107 -8.67 -18.64 22.65
C LEU A 107 -10.01 -18.59 23.38
N SER A 108 -10.76 -19.70 23.44
CA SER A 108 -12.02 -19.75 24.19
C SER A 108 -11.85 -19.63 25.71
N LEU A 109 -10.64 -19.89 26.22
CA LEU A 109 -10.31 -19.75 27.64
C LEU A 109 -9.93 -18.31 28.01
N ARG A 110 -9.66 -17.43 27.05
CA ARG A 110 -9.25 -16.05 27.33
C ARG A 110 -10.44 -15.24 27.85
N LYS A 111 -10.50 -15.04 29.16
CA LYS A 111 -11.46 -14.14 29.79
C LYS A 111 -10.73 -12.90 30.29
N THR A 112 -11.03 -11.76 29.71
CA THR A 112 -10.42 -10.48 30.10
C THR A 112 -11.45 -9.36 30.02
N GLN A 113 -11.40 -8.45 30.98
CA GLN A 113 -12.15 -7.19 30.97
C GLN A 113 -11.29 -6.04 30.40
N ASN A 114 -10.02 -6.31 30.07
CA ASN A 114 -9.12 -5.35 29.45
C ASN A 114 -9.50 -5.20 27.97
N GLU A 115 -9.98 -4.01 27.59
CA GLU A 115 -10.48 -3.74 26.24
C GLU A 115 -9.43 -3.98 25.12
N PRO A 116 -8.16 -3.56 25.25
CA PRO A 116 -7.08 -3.98 24.35
C PRO A 116 -6.95 -5.49 24.18
N GLU A 117 -6.84 -6.25 25.27
CA GLU A 117 -6.67 -7.70 25.19
C GLU A 117 -7.90 -8.41 24.59
N LYS A 118 -9.09 -7.90 24.90
CA LYS A 118 -10.35 -8.35 24.29
C LYS A 118 -10.34 -8.11 22.78
N SER A 119 -9.90 -6.94 22.33
CA SER A 119 -9.78 -6.60 20.91
C SER A 119 -8.73 -7.46 20.19
N ILE A 120 -7.60 -7.76 20.85
CA ILE A 120 -6.60 -8.72 20.35
C ILE A 120 -7.21 -10.11 20.21
N THR A 121 -7.94 -10.58 21.23
CA THR A 121 -8.59 -11.90 21.23
C THR A 121 -9.60 -12.02 20.10
N ILE A 122 -10.46 -11.01 19.90
CA ILE A 122 -11.40 -10.95 18.77
C ILE A 122 -10.64 -11.02 17.44
N SER A 123 -9.51 -10.32 17.32
CA SER A 123 -8.67 -10.36 16.10
C SER A 123 -8.12 -11.77 15.82
N PHE A 124 -7.67 -12.47 16.87
CA PHE A 124 -7.19 -13.84 16.76
C PHE A 124 -8.31 -14.81 16.37
N ILE A 125 -9.50 -14.65 16.93
CA ILE A 125 -10.69 -15.44 16.54
C ILE A 125 -11.04 -15.20 15.07
N ASN A 126 -11.09 -13.93 14.64
CA ASN A 126 -11.35 -13.58 13.25
C ASN A 126 -10.34 -14.19 12.28
N LEU A 127 -9.05 -14.24 12.64
CA LEU A 127 -8.02 -14.91 11.85
C LEU A 127 -8.26 -16.42 11.72
N ILE A 128 -8.59 -17.08 12.84
CA ILE A 128 -8.91 -18.50 12.84
C ILE A 128 -10.13 -18.79 11.95
N GLU A 129 -11.17 -17.99 12.06
CA GLU A 129 -12.41 -18.15 11.31
C GLU A 129 -12.30 -17.66 9.86
N ASN A 130 -11.15 -17.08 9.49
CA ASN A 130 -10.92 -16.45 8.19
C ASN A 130 -11.92 -15.31 7.90
N ASN A 131 -12.43 -14.66 8.96
CA ASN A 131 -13.28 -13.47 8.89
C ASN A 131 -12.42 -12.21 8.77
N LEU A 132 -11.75 -12.06 7.62
CA LEU A 132 -10.79 -10.97 7.40
C LEU A 132 -11.42 -9.58 7.21
N LEU A 133 -12.72 -9.53 6.96
CA LEU A 133 -13.46 -8.29 6.70
C LEU A 133 -14.22 -7.78 7.94
N SER A 134 -14.01 -8.42 9.10
CA SER A 134 -14.58 -7.98 10.37
C SER A 134 -14.19 -6.53 10.66
N THR A 135 -15.18 -5.74 11.12
CA THR A 135 -14.96 -4.41 11.69
C THR A 135 -14.64 -4.46 13.18
N ASP A 136 -14.84 -5.61 13.81
CA ASP A 136 -14.53 -5.85 15.22
C ASP A 136 -13.07 -6.31 15.40
N GLY A 137 -12.47 -5.92 16.54
CA GLY A 137 -11.08 -6.20 16.88
C GLY A 137 -10.10 -5.16 16.33
N ILE A 138 -8.88 -5.61 16.02
CA ILE A 138 -7.76 -4.80 15.55
C ILE A 138 -7.37 -5.30 14.15
N PRO A 139 -7.86 -4.67 13.08
CA PRO A 139 -7.60 -5.09 11.70
C PRO A 139 -6.11 -5.18 11.35
N SER A 140 -5.25 -4.40 12.01
CA SER A 140 -3.80 -4.46 11.80
C SER A 140 -3.17 -5.79 12.22
N ILE A 141 -3.74 -6.48 13.21
CA ILE A 141 -3.32 -7.85 13.54
C ILE A 141 -3.66 -8.80 12.37
N LEU A 142 -4.86 -8.65 11.79
CA LEU A 142 -5.29 -9.45 10.64
C LEU A 142 -4.38 -9.22 9.43
N LEU A 143 -4.09 -7.95 9.12
CA LEU A 143 -3.22 -7.55 8.02
C LEU A 143 -1.80 -8.08 8.20
N ALA A 144 -1.22 -7.94 9.40
CA ALA A 144 0.13 -8.45 9.69
C ALA A 144 0.22 -9.97 9.51
N ALA A 145 -0.76 -10.72 10.02
CA ALA A 145 -0.80 -12.16 9.85
C ALA A 145 -0.94 -12.57 8.38
N CYS A 146 -1.80 -11.90 7.61
CA CYS A 146 -1.98 -12.21 6.18
C CYS A 146 -0.69 -11.96 5.39
N LEU A 147 -0.02 -10.83 5.64
CA LEU A 147 1.27 -10.49 5.02
C LEU A 147 2.35 -11.53 5.30
N LYS A 148 2.37 -12.10 6.51
CA LYS A 148 3.40 -13.08 6.93
C LYS A 148 3.03 -14.54 6.64
N SER A 149 1.79 -14.80 6.27
CA SER A 149 1.29 -16.13 5.90
C SER A 149 1.29 -16.38 4.39
N ASP A 150 2.00 -15.55 3.62
CA ASP A 150 2.11 -15.62 2.15
C ASP A 150 0.76 -15.50 1.40
N LYS A 151 -0.24 -14.82 1.99
CA LYS A 151 -1.48 -14.47 1.26
C LYS A 151 -1.17 -13.37 0.23
N LYS A 152 -1.24 -13.72 -1.06
CA LYS A 152 -0.87 -12.84 -2.18
C LYS A 152 -1.92 -11.79 -2.54
N ASP A 153 -3.20 -12.08 -2.30
CA ASP A 153 -4.31 -11.19 -2.64
C ASP A 153 -4.89 -10.60 -1.35
N LEU A 154 -4.36 -9.44 -0.95
CA LEU A 154 -4.87 -8.68 0.18
C LEU A 154 -6.00 -7.76 -0.27
N ASP A 155 -7.13 -7.86 0.43
CA ASP A 155 -8.28 -6.99 0.19
C ASP A 155 -7.94 -5.54 0.58
N THR A 156 -8.17 -4.59 -0.34
CA THR A 156 -8.00 -3.15 -0.10
C THR A 156 -8.84 -2.67 1.08
N PHE A 157 -9.99 -3.29 1.35
CA PHE A 157 -10.81 -3.02 2.53
C PHE A 157 -10.03 -3.28 3.81
N LEU A 158 -9.31 -4.41 3.92
CA LEU A 158 -8.51 -4.73 5.10
C LEU A 158 -7.40 -3.69 5.30
N ILE A 159 -6.69 -3.31 4.23
CA ILE A 159 -5.63 -2.29 4.26
C ILE A 159 -6.19 -0.95 4.77
N ARG A 160 -7.32 -0.51 4.22
CA ARG A 160 -7.98 0.74 4.61
C ARG A 160 -8.49 0.68 6.05
N ASN A 161 -9.14 -0.41 6.44
CA ASN A 161 -9.67 -0.59 7.79
C ASN A 161 -8.54 -0.62 8.83
N SER A 162 -7.39 -1.25 8.53
CA SER A 162 -6.19 -1.18 9.37
C SER A 162 -5.69 0.25 9.56
N PHE A 163 -5.64 1.05 8.49
CA PHE A 163 -5.23 2.45 8.59
C PHE A 163 -6.17 3.29 9.48
N GLU A 164 -7.47 3.15 9.29
CA GLU A 164 -8.48 3.88 10.07
C GLU A 164 -8.48 3.43 11.54
N ALA A 165 -8.35 2.13 11.80
CA ALA A 165 -8.32 1.56 13.15
C ALA A 165 -7.03 1.88 13.91
N ASN A 166 -5.88 1.99 13.22
CA ASN A 166 -4.60 2.33 13.84
C ASN A 166 -4.67 3.64 14.65
N ARG A 167 -5.49 4.61 14.21
CA ARG A 167 -5.70 5.87 14.92
C ARG A 167 -6.38 5.71 16.28
N ARG A 168 -7.21 4.68 16.45
CA ARG A 168 -7.99 4.44 17.67
C ARG A 168 -7.20 3.67 18.73
N ILE A 169 -6.19 2.90 18.30
CA ILE A 169 -5.38 2.05 19.19
C ILE A 169 -4.10 2.73 19.68
N VAL A 170 -3.78 3.91 19.13
CA VAL A 170 -2.71 4.82 19.56
C VAL A 170 -2.46 4.84 21.08
N PRO A 171 -3.48 5.05 21.95
CA PRO A 171 -3.24 5.16 23.40
C PRO A 171 -2.75 3.87 24.07
N TYR A 172 -2.88 2.73 23.39
CA TYR A 172 -2.49 1.42 23.90
C TYR A 172 -1.09 1.00 23.40
N ILE A 173 -0.65 1.53 22.26
CA ILE A 173 0.64 1.17 21.63
C ILE A 173 1.82 1.48 22.55
N GLU A 174 1.79 2.58 23.30
CA GLU A 174 2.85 2.93 24.25
C GLU A 174 3.01 1.93 25.40
N LYS A 175 1.94 1.20 25.73
CA LYS A 175 1.88 0.29 26.89
C LYS A 175 1.92 -1.19 26.51
N ASP A 176 1.74 -1.49 25.23
CA ASP A 176 1.69 -2.85 24.69
C ASP A 176 2.66 -2.98 23.51
N LEU A 177 3.85 -3.54 23.80
CA LEU A 177 4.90 -3.75 22.81
C LEU A 177 4.48 -4.72 21.69
N PHE A 178 3.53 -5.61 21.92
CA PHE A 178 3.02 -6.50 20.87
C PHE A 178 2.23 -5.67 19.85
N LEU A 179 1.30 -4.84 20.33
CA LEU A 179 0.57 -3.92 19.45
C LEU A 179 1.50 -2.94 18.75
N ALA A 180 2.52 -2.44 19.43
CA ALA A 180 3.53 -1.58 18.82
C ALA A 180 4.20 -2.24 17.61
N CYS A 181 4.67 -3.48 17.74
CA CYS A 181 5.29 -4.22 16.64
C CYS A 181 4.33 -4.35 15.44
N ILE A 182 3.07 -4.74 15.70
CA ILE A 182 2.05 -4.94 14.68
C ILE A 182 1.72 -3.64 13.94
N VAL A 183 1.50 -2.56 14.69
CA VAL A 183 1.09 -1.27 14.12
C VAL A 183 2.22 -0.65 13.31
N THR A 184 3.45 -0.66 13.83
CA THR A 184 4.62 -0.15 13.09
C THR A 184 4.81 -0.88 11.77
N PHE A 185 4.76 -2.22 11.80
CA PHE A 185 4.88 -3.04 10.60
C PHE A 185 3.78 -2.74 9.57
N THR A 186 2.52 -2.76 10.00
CA THR A 186 1.40 -2.53 9.08
C THR A 186 1.32 -1.10 8.57
N TYR A 187 1.67 -0.11 9.38
CA TYR A 187 1.75 1.28 8.95
C TYR A 187 2.78 1.46 7.83
N ASN A 188 3.99 0.92 8.01
CA ASN A 188 5.03 0.95 6.98
C ASN A 188 4.58 0.28 5.68
N TYR A 189 3.89 -0.87 5.79
CA TYR A 189 3.29 -1.52 4.62
C TYR A 189 2.24 -0.64 3.93
N ILE A 190 1.28 -0.08 4.68
CA ILE A 190 0.20 0.78 4.15
C ILE A 190 0.78 2.00 3.42
N VAL A 191 1.79 2.65 4.01
CA VAL A 191 2.48 3.79 3.40
C VAL A 191 3.15 3.38 2.09
N SER A 192 3.85 2.25 2.07
CA SER A 192 4.54 1.75 0.86
C SER A 192 3.58 1.46 -0.31
N VAL A 193 2.41 0.87 -0.01
CA VAL A 193 1.37 0.59 -1.01
C VAL A 193 0.71 1.89 -1.47
N SER A 194 0.45 2.83 -0.56
CA SER A 194 -0.17 4.13 -0.90
C SER A 194 0.72 4.95 -1.83
N ILE A 195 2.03 5.00 -1.57
CA ILE A 195 3.01 5.67 -2.46
C ILE A 195 3.01 5.02 -3.84
N THR A 196 2.92 3.68 -3.91
CA THR A 196 2.88 2.94 -5.17
C THR A 196 1.60 3.23 -5.95
N GLU A 197 0.44 3.26 -5.29
CA GLU A 197 -0.82 3.63 -5.92
C GLU A 197 -0.80 5.06 -6.47
N ASP A 198 -0.29 6.01 -5.69
CA ASP A 198 -0.21 7.41 -6.10
C ASP A 198 0.76 7.60 -7.27
N ALA A 199 1.88 6.88 -7.29
CA ALA A 199 2.78 6.83 -8.45
C ALA A 199 2.08 6.27 -9.71
N VAL A 200 1.26 5.23 -9.58
CA VAL A 200 0.46 4.67 -10.69
C VAL A 200 -0.60 5.67 -11.16
N LYS A 201 -1.30 6.35 -10.24
CA LYS A 201 -2.29 7.39 -10.54
C LYS A 201 -1.63 8.58 -11.24
N LEU A 202 -0.47 9.04 -10.79
CA LEU A 202 0.33 10.09 -11.45
C LEU A 202 0.71 9.70 -12.87
N ARG A 203 1.19 8.48 -13.08
CA ARG A 203 1.55 8.00 -14.42
C ARG A 203 0.34 7.92 -15.36
N LYS A 204 -0.83 7.57 -14.84
CA LYS A 204 -2.10 7.58 -15.60
C LYS A 204 -2.55 9.01 -15.91
N PHE A 205 -2.39 9.92 -14.95
CA PHE A 205 -2.65 11.34 -15.13
C PHE A 205 -1.75 11.92 -16.23
N GLU A 206 -0.44 11.69 -16.18
CA GLU A 206 0.53 12.14 -17.19
C GLU A 206 0.11 11.69 -18.59
N LYS A 207 -0.16 10.39 -18.79
CA LYS A 207 -0.62 9.86 -20.08
C LYS A 207 -1.89 10.56 -20.58
N THR A 208 -2.85 10.78 -19.68
CA THR A 208 -4.13 11.39 -20.01
C THR A 208 -3.96 12.88 -20.33
N PHE A 209 -3.14 13.59 -19.56
CA PHE A 209 -2.80 14.99 -19.74
C PHE A 209 -2.14 15.22 -21.09
N LEU A 210 -1.09 14.46 -21.42
CA LEU A 210 -0.40 14.57 -22.71
C LEU A 210 -1.33 14.32 -23.90
N LYS A 211 -2.23 13.32 -23.81
CA LYS A 211 -3.25 13.05 -24.84
C LYS A 211 -4.22 14.23 -25.02
N ARG A 212 -4.67 14.85 -23.92
CA ARG A 212 -5.56 16.01 -23.96
C ARG A 212 -4.88 17.26 -24.51
N VAL A 213 -3.62 17.48 -24.18
CA VAL A 213 -2.82 18.58 -24.73
C VAL A 213 -2.65 18.44 -26.25
N LEU A 214 -2.38 17.23 -26.76
CA LEU A 214 -2.34 16.97 -28.21
C LEU A 214 -3.69 17.23 -28.89
N LEU A 215 -4.79 16.83 -28.26
CA LEU A 215 -6.14 17.11 -28.75
C LEU A 215 -6.40 18.62 -28.82
N LEU A 216 -6.08 19.36 -27.77
CA LEU A 216 -6.21 20.83 -27.74
C LEU A 216 -5.35 21.51 -28.81
N GLN A 217 -4.11 21.07 -29.01
CA GLN A 217 -3.25 21.55 -30.09
C GLN A 217 -3.90 21.36 -31.46
N ASN A 218 -4.52 20.21 -31.71
CA ASN A 218 -5.23 19.93 -32.96
C ASN A 218 -6.47 20.81 -33.14
N ILE A 219 -7.24 21.05 -32.07
CA ILE A 219 -8.39 21.95 -32.10
C ILE A 219 -7.96 23.37 -32.45
N ILE A 220 -6.93 23.89 -31.77
CA ILE A 220 -6.43 25.25 -32.01
C ILE A 220 -5.87 25.40 -33.41
N TYR A 221 -5.13 24.40 -33.89
CA TYR A 221 -4.66 24.35 -35.27
C TYR A 221 -5.84 24.43 -36.26
N GLY A 222 -6.90 23.66 -36.03
CA GLY A 222 -8.12 23.71 -36.83
C GLY A 222 -8.82 25.07 -36.78
N LEU A 223 -8.95 25.68 -35.60
CA LEU A 223 -9.56 26.99 -35.43
C LEU A 223 -8.77 28.09 -36.16
N ILE A 224 -7.44 28.08 -36.06
CA ILE A 224 -6.57 29.02 -36.77
C ILE A 224 -6.78 28.87 -38.29
N LEU A 225 -6.84 27.65 -38.80
CA LEU A 225 -7.11 27.40 -40.22
C LEU A 225 -8.47 27.96 -40.67
N VAL A 226 -9.51 27.74 -39.88
CA VAL A 226 -10.86 28.26 -40.17
C VAL A 226 -10.86 29.80 -40.16
N ILE A 227 -10.23 30.42 -39.17
CA ILE A 227 -10.13 31.89 -39.09
C ILE A 227 -9.37 32.45 -40.29
N ILE A 228 -8.23 31.86 -40.65
CA ILE A 228 -7.45 32.26 -41.82
C ILE A 228 -8.31 32.14 -43.09
N ALA A 229 -9.03 31.04 -43.26
CA ALA A 229 -9.90 30.84 -44.42
C ALA A 229 -11.02 31.89 -44.51
N ILE A 230 -11.69 32.20 -43.39
CA ILE A 230 -12.75 33.22 -43.33
C ILE A 230 -12.20 34.61 -43.66
N VAL A 231 -11.08 35.00 -43.02
CA VAL A 231 -10.44 36.31 -43.27
C VAL A 231 -9.99 36.41 -44.72
N TRP A 232 -9.40 35.34 -45.27
CA TRP A 232 -8.94 35.31 -46.65
C TRP A 232 -10.11 35.45 -47.64
N PHE A 233 -11.20 34.72 -47.42
CA PHE A 233 -12.41 34.81 -48.23
C PHE A 233 -13.03 36.21 -48.18
N TYR A 234 -13.09 36.81 -46.99
CA TYR A 234 -13.60 38.17 -46.81
C TYR A 234 -12.75 39.20 -47.56
N LEU A 235 -11.42 39.12 -47.45
CA LEU A 235 -10.49 40.05 -48.11
C LEU A 235 -10.58 39.98 -49.64
N ILE A 236 -10.63 38.78 -50.22
CA ILE A 236 -10.79 38.57 -51.67
C ILE A 236 -12.12 39.12 -52.16
N SER A 237 -13.20 38.91 -51.39
CA SER A 237 -14.54 39.34 -51.79
C SER A 237 -14.71 40.86 -51.73
N ARG A 238 -14.00 41.53 -50.82
CA ARG A 238 -14.17 42.97 -50.56
C ARG A 238 -13.17 43.85 -51.32
N TYR A 239 -11.97 43.36 -51.63
CA TYR A 239 -10.88 44.17 -52.19
C TYR A 239 -10.35 43.59 -53.52
N PRO A 240 -10.60 44.24 -54.68
CA PRO A 240 -10.19 43.75 -55.99
C PRO A 240 -8.68 43.54 -56.15
N LYS A 241 -7.87 44.44 -55.57
CA LYS A 241 -6.40 44.34 -55.57
C LYS A 241 -5.89 43.09 -54.83
N VAL A 242 -6.61 42.66 -53.78
CA VAL A 242 -6.27 41.44 -53.04
C VAL A 242 -6.65 40.20 -53.83
N LYS A 243 -7.72 40.25 -54.63
CA LYS A 243 -8.11 39.17 -55.55
C LYS A 243 -7.07 38.95 -56.66
N GLU A 244 -6.56 40.03 -57.25
CA GLU A 244 -5.46 39.95 -58.24
C GLU A 244 -4.20 39.36 -57.60
N PHE A 245 -3.80 39.88 -56.44
CA PHE A 245 -2.66 39.33 -55.68
C PHE A 245 -2.85 37.85 -55.30
N ALA A 246 -4.06 37.42 -54.91
CA ALA A 246 -4.35 36.04 -54.58
C ALA A 246 -4.25 35.09 -55.78
N ASN A 247 -4.59 35.55 -56.98
CA ASN A 247 -4.41 34.79 -58.22
C ASN A 247 -2.92 34.61 -58.54
N ASP A 248 -2.13 35.68 -58.42
CA ASP A 248 -0.67 35.64 -58.63
C ASP A 248 0.01 34.75 -57.58
N LEU A 249 -0.39 34.88 -56.31
CA LEU A 249 0.11 34.08 -55.20
C LEU A 249 -0.33 32.62 -55.30
N GLY A 250 -1.51 32.34 -55.87
CA GLY A 250 -1.98 31.00 -56.19
C GLY A 250 -1.09 30.29 -57.21
N ALA A 251 -0.64 31.00 -58.25
CA ALA A 251 0.33 30.48 -59.21
C ALA A 251 1.71 30.23 -58.57
N LEU A 252 2.12 31.10 -57.65
CA LEU A 252 3.38 30.98 -56.91
C LEU A 252 3.36 29.83 -55.88
N LEU A 253 2.22 29.61 -55.21
CA LEU A 253 2.01 28.48 -54.30
C LEU A 253 1.91 27.14 -55.03
N GLN A 254 1.48 27.11 -56.28
CA GLN A 254 1.55 25.91 -57.13
C GLN A 254 3.01 25.52 -57.44
N LEU A 255 3.91 26.51 -57.55
CA LEU A 255 5.35 26.29 -57.79
C LEU A 255 6.13 25.89 -56.53
N ILE A 256 5.82 26.50 -55.38
CA ILE A 256 6.55 26.29 -54.11
C ILE A 256 5.93 25.16 -53.26
N GLY A 257 4.68 24.80 -53.54
CA GLY A 257 3.90 23.85 -52.76
C GLY A 257 3.36 24.44 -51.45
N ILE A 258 2.25 23.88 -50.98
CA ILE A 258 1.55 24.27 -49.74
C ILE A 258 2.43 24.06 -48.47
N GLY A 259 3.60 23.44 -48.62
CA GLY A 259 4.51 23.05 -47.54
C GLY A 259 4.97 24.20 -46.64
N ILE A 260 5.27 25.39 -47.18
CA ILE A 260 5.78 26.51 -46.36
C ILE A 260 4.71 27.02 -45.37
N LEU A 261 3.45 27.11 -45.82
CA LEU A 261 2.34 27.50 -44.95
C LEU A 261 2.06 26.43 -43.89
N ALA A 262 2.12 25.14 -44.27
CA ALA A 262 1.98 24.04 -43.34
C ALA A 262 3.09 24.02 -42.26
N VAL A 263 4.33 24.35 -42.63
CA VAL A 263 5.46 24.46 -41.71
C VAL A 263 5.26 25.60 -40.70
N GLY A 264 4.83 26.78 -41.15
CA GLY A 264 4.56 27.93 -40.26
C GLY A 264 3.43 27.66 -39.26
N LEU A 265 2.33 27.05 -39.71
CA LEU A 265 1.21 26.70 -38.84
C LEU A 265 1.57 25.58 -37.84
N ASN A 266 2.37 24.61 -38.27
CA ASN A 266 2.89 23.59 -37.36
C ASN A 266 3.82 24.17 -36.29
N MET A 267 4.61 25.20 -36.60
CA MET A 267 5.42 25.89 -35.58
C MET A 267 4.56 26.56 -34.51
N ILE A 268 3.45 27.22 -34.88
CA ILE A 268 2.52 27.85 -33.93
C ILE A 268 1.86 26.80 -33.04
N LYS A 269 1.35 25.72 -33.65
CA LYS A 269 0.78 24.56 -32.95
C LYS A 269 1.75 23.98 -31.92
N ASN A 270 3.00 23.75 -32.33
CA ASN A 270 4.03 23.16 -31.48
C ASN A 270 4.45 24.11 -30.36
N LYS A 271 4.57 25.42 -30.62
CA LYS A 271 4.88 26.43 -29.59
C LYS A 271 3.79 26.52 -28.54
N PHE A 272 2.52 26.56 -28.94
CA PHE A 272 1.40 26.56 -28.00
C PHE A 272 1.38 25.29 -27.15
N GLY A 273 1.60 24.15 -27.80
CA GLY A 273 1.76 22.86 -27.14
C GLY A 273 2.87 22.82 -26.09
N SER A 274 4.04 23.36 -26.45
CA SER A 274 5.19 23.48 -25.56
C SER A 274 4.91 24.42 -24.39
N MET A 275 4.21 25.54 -24.62
CA MET A 275 3.88 26.50 -23.57
C MET A 275 2.98 25.88 -22.49
N ILE A 276 1.95 25.12 -22.88
CA ILE A 276 1.11 24.39 -21.93
C ILE A 276 1.93 23.35 -21.15
N LYS A 277 2.78 22.58 -21.84
CA LYS A 277 3.63 21.59 -21.18
C LYS A 277 4.56 22.23 -20.14
N VAL A 278 5.23 23.33 -20.51
CA VAL A 278 6.14 24.07 -19.63
C VAL A 278 5.40 24.66 -18.42
N PHE A 279 4.21 25.24 -18.62
CA PHE A 279 3.39 25.76 -17.52
C PHE A 279 3.06 24.70 -16.45
N PHE A 280 2.88 23.44 -16.87
CA PHE A 280 2.65 22.30 -15.98
C PHE A 280 3.92 21.52 -15.60
N GLY A 281 5.11 22.09 -15.83
CA GLY A 281 6.40 21.51 -15.41
C GLY A 281 6.93 20.38 -16.29
N TYR A 282 6.35 20.15 -17.48
CA TYR A 282 6.88 19.21 -18.46
C TYR A 282 7.93 19.93 -19.32
N TRP A 283 9.20 19.81 -18.90
CA TRP A 283 10.36 20.45 -19.54
C TRP A 283 10.91 19.72 -20.78
N LYS A 284 10.14 18.82 -21.39
CA LYS A 284 10.50 18.07 -22.62
C LYS A 284 9.45 18.22 -23.72
#